data_AF-A0A0Q6T273-F1
#
_entry.id   AF-A0A0Q6T273-F1
#
_cell.length_a   1.000
_cell.length_b   1.000
_cell.length_c   1.000
_cell.angle_alpha   90.00
_cell.angle_beta   90.00
_cell.angle_gamma   90.00
#
_symmetry.space_group_name_H-M   'P 1'
#
loop_
_entity.id
_entity.type
_entity.pdbx_description
1 polymer ?
#
loop_
_entity_poly.entity_id
_entity_poly.type
_entity_poly.pdbx_seq_one_letter_code
_entity_poly.pdbx_strand_id
1 'polypeptide(L)'
;MTYEAYLDEVTTLLTELYDLDDATAIKLVVDAQSAEYFSPHDDHPAMRTLTRAREDAVALYKARQARVDTQAKQQRAARRKTPPRNGRG
;
A
#
# COMPACT_ATOMS: atom_id res chain seq x y z
N MET A 1 6.62 -1.46 21.21
CA MET A 1 6.52 0.00 20.94
C MET A 1 5.10 0.46 21.27
N THR A 2 4.85 1.77 21.38
CA THR A 2 3.46 2.27 21.40
C THR A 2 2.81 2.01 20.04
N TYR A 3 1.48 2.10 19.95
CA TYR A 3 0.76 1.93 18.67
C TYR A 3 1.19 2.99 17.65
N GLU A 4 1.16 4.27 18.04
CA GLU A 4 1.59 5.37 17.17
C GLU A 4 3.04 5.23 16.72
N ALA A 5 3.98 4.92 17.63
CA ALA A 5 5.38 4.71 17.25
C ALA A 5 5.56 3.50 16.33
N TYR A 6 4.69 2.51 16.42
CA TYR A 6 4.71 1.37 15.51
C TYR A 6 4.23 1.76 14.11
N LEU A 7 3.16 2.55 14.00
CA LEU A 7 2.66 3.03 12.71
C LEU A 7 3.62 4.02 12.05
N ASP A 8 4.26 4.88 12.84
CA ASP A 8 5.31 5.77 12.38
C ASP A 8 6.50 4.97 11.82
N GLU A 9 6.97 3.95 12.55
CA GLU A 9 8.04 3.06 12.09
C GLU A 9 7.68 2.33 10.78
N VAL A 10 6.45 1.81 10.64
CA VAL A 10 5.99 1.22 9.38
C VAL A 10 6.03 2.24 8.24
N THR A 11 5.65 3.49 8.52
CA THR A 11 5.65 4.58 7.53
C THR A 11 7.07 4.95 7.12
N THR A 12 7.99 5.11 8.07
CA THR A 12 9.42 5.35 7.82
C THR A 12 10.03 4.23 7.00
N LEU A 13 9.75 2.97 7.33
CA LEU A 13 10.27 1.84 6.56
C LEU A 13 9.73 1.79 5.13
N LEU A 14 8.50 2.26 4.89
CA LEU A 14 7.95 2.36 3.54
C LEU A 14 8.67 3.41 2.70
N THR A 15 9.07 4.55 3.28
CA THR A 15 9.83 5.57 2.56
C THR A 15 11.28 5.13 2.36
N GLU A 16 11.93 4.56 3.38
CA GLU A 16 13.33 4.14 3.33
C GLU A 16 13.59 2.91 2.44
N LEU A 17 12.71 1.91 2.45
CA LEU A 17 12.95 0.66 1.70
C LEU A 17 12.57 0.76 0.22
N TYR A 18 11.68 1.69 -0.13
CA TYR A 18 11.03 1.72 -1.45
C TYR A 18 10.99 3.10 -2.10
N ASP A 19 11.69 4.10 -1.53
CA ASP A 19 11.74 5.48 -2.03
C ASP A 19 10.35 6.07 -2.29
N LEU A 20 9.37 5.72 -1.45
CA LEU A 20 8.04 6.31 -1.50
C LEU A 20 8.10 7.72 -0.93
N ASP A 21 7.32 8.63 -1.53
CA ASP A 21 7.06 9.92 -0.89
C ASP A 21 6.22 9.72 0.39
N ASP A 22 6.44 10.60 1.37
CA ASP A 22 5.78 10.53 2.67
C ASP A 22 4.25 10.45 2.55
N ALA A 23 3.65 11.23 1.64
CA ALA A 23 2.20 11.24 1.46
C ALA A 23 1.67 9.89 0.97
N THR A 24 2.40 9.23 0.05
CA THR A 24 2.09 7.88 -0.40
C THR A 24 2.26 6.85 0.71
N ALA A 25 3.34 6.91 1.48
CA ALA A 25 3.58 5.99 2.59
C ALA A 25 2.51 6.12 3.68
N ILE A 26 2.22 7.35 4.13
CA ILE A 26 1.16 7.66 5.09
C ILE A 26 -0.18 7.14 4.59
N LYS A 27 -0.51 7.39 3.32
CA LYS A 27 -1.77 6.93 2.74
C LYS A 27 -1.90 5.40 2.79
N LEU A 28 -0.84 4.65 2.52
CA LEU A 28 -0.88 3.18 2.61
C LEU A 28 -1.20 2.71 4.03
N VAL A 29 -0.61 3.35 5.03
CA VAL A 29 -0.86 3.01 6.44
C VAL A 29 -2.28 3.41 6.85
N VAL A 30 -2.79 4.56 6.43
CA VAL A 30 -4.18 4.99 6.69
C VAL A 30 -5.20 4.08 6.01
N ASP A 31 -4.96 3.70 4.75
CA ASP A 31 -5.80 2.76 4.02
C ASP A 31 -5.82 1.38 4.70
N ALA A 32 -4.69 0.94 5.25
CA ALA A 32 -4.57 -0.30 6.00
C ALA A 32 -5.28 -0.25 7.36
N GLN A 33 -5.15 0.88 8.09
CA GLN A 33 -5.92 1.12 9.31
C GLN A 33 -7.44 1.10 9.04
N SER A 34 -7.88 1.74 7.96
CA SER A 34 -9.29 1.74 7.54
C SER A 34 -9.80 0.35 7.13
N ALA A 35 -8.91 -0.55 6.75
CA ALA A 35 -9.19 -1.94 6.43
C ALA A 35 -9.01 -2.89 7.64
N GLU A 36 -8.91 -2.33 8.86
CA GLU A 36 -8.69 -3.06 10.11
C GLU A 36 -7.42 -3.94 10.14
N TYR A 37 -6.47 -3.71 9.23
CA TYR A 37 -5.25 -4.52 9.09
C TYR A 37 -4.41 -4.52 10.38
N PHE A 38 -4.36 -3.38 11.08
CA PHE A 38 -3.57 -3.23 12.29
C PHE A 38 -4.31 -3.57 13.59
N SER A 39 -5.62 -3.87 13.54
CA SER A 39 -6.43 -4.15 14.73
C SER A 39 -5.80 -5.18 15.70
N PRO A 40 -5.14 -6.27 15.25
CA PRO A 40 -4.48 -7.20 16.17
C PRO A 40 -3.37 -6.58 17.05
N HIS A 41 -2.77 -5.46 16.62
CA HIS A 41 -1.69 -4.77 17.34
C HIS A 41 -2.21 -3.95 18.53
N ASP A 42 -3.50 -3.64 18.58
CA ASP A 42 -4.16 -3.02 19.74
C ASP A 42 -4.26 -4.02 20.89
N ASP A 43 -4.77 -5.21 20.60
CA ASP A 43 -4.96 -6.29 21.58
C ASP A 43 -3.64 -6.97 21.98
N HIS A 44 -2.65 -6.98 21.08
CA HIS A 44 -1.37 -7.66 21.29
C HIS A 44 -0.18 -6.68 21.23
N PRO A 45 0.06 -5.90 22.30
CA PRO A 45 1.20 -5.00 22.42
C PRO A 45 2.56 -5.58 22.04
N ALA A 46 2.76 -6.87 22.31
CA ALA A 46 3.99 -7.60 22.05
C ALA A 46 4.29 -7.78 20.55
N MET A 47 3.30 -7.64 19.67
CA MET A 47 3.50 -7.69 18.21
C MET A 47 4.19 -6.44 17.69
N ARG A 48 4.10 -5.31 18.40
CA ARG A 48 4.64 -4.01 17.99
C ARG A 48 6.16 -3.94 18.15
N THR A 49 6.86 -4.72 17.33
CA THR A 49 8.32 -4.84 17.26
C THR A 49 8.83 -4.30 15.93
N LEU A 50 10.11 -3.92 15.88
CA LEU A 50 10.74 -3.45 14.65
C LEU A 50 10.71 -4.51 13.52
N THR A 51 10.90 -5.78 13.88
CA THR A 51 10.82 -6.89 12.91
C THR A 51 9.43 -6.96 12.28
N ARG A 52 8.38 -6.86 13.11
CA ARG A 52 7.00 -6.87 12.62
C ARG A 52 6.67 -5.63 11.79
N ALA A 53 7.14 -4.45 12.18
CA ALA A 53 6.95 -3.22 11.41
C ALA A 53 7.52 -3.36 9.98
N ARG A 54 8.71 -3.95 9.86
CA ARG A 54 9.33 -4.25 8.56
C ARG A 54 8.51 -5.23 7.74
N GLU A 55 8.03 -6.31 8.35
CA GLU A 55 7.17 -7.29 7.66
C GLU A 55 5.90 -6.64 7.11
N ASP A 56 5.24 -5.81 7.92
CA ASP A 56 4.01 -5.11 7.52
C ASP A 56 4.29 -4.08 6.42
N ALA A 57 5.37 -3.30 6.49
CA ALA A 57 5.78 -2.40 5.42
C ALA A 57 5.96 -3.14 4.07
N VAL A 58 6.64 -4.29 4.08
CA VAL A 58 6.81 -5.13 2.89
C VAL A 58 5.47 -5.65 2.37
N ALA A 59 4.57 -6.08 3.27
CA ALA A 59 3.26 -6.59 2.90
C ALA A 59 2.39 -5.49 2.24
N LEU A 60 2.36 -4.29 2.82
CA LEU A 60 1.62 -3.14 2.28
C LEU A 60 2.13 -2.73 0.90
N TYR A 61 3.45 -2.66 0.71
CA TYR A 61 4.04 -2.33 -0.58
C TYR A 61 3.68 -3.36 -1.65
N LYS A 62 3.80 -4.66 -1.35
CA LYS A 62 3.42 -5.73 -2.28
C LYS A 62 1.95 -5.67 -2.66
N ALA A 63 1.06 -5.44 -1.68
CA ALA A 63 -0.37 -5.29 -1.93
C ALA A 63 -0.66 -4.09 -2.86
N ARG A 64 0.04 -2.97 -2.67
CA ARG A 64 -0.04 -1.82 -3.58
C ARG A 64 0.40 -2.19 -4.99
N GLN A 65 1.55 -2.83 -5.15
CA GLN A 65 2.07 -3.19 -6.47
C GLN A 65 1.11 -4.12 -7.23
N ALA A 66 0.56 -5.13 -6.54
CA ALA A 66 -0.43 -6.03 -7.13
C ALA A 66 -1.69 -5.30 -7.63
N ARG A 67 -2.15 -4.27 -6.89
CA ARG A 67 -3.28 -3.41 -7.31
C ARG A 67 -2.94 -2.57 -8.55
N VAL A 68 -1.75 -1.97 -8.58
CA VAL A 68 -1.27 -1.18 -9.73
C VAL A 68 -1.18 -2.05 -10.99
N ASP A 69 -0.59 -3.24 -10.88
CA ASP A 69 -0.43 -4.17 -12.00
C ASP A 69 -1.79 -4.63 -12.53
N THR A 70 -2.71 -4.94 -11.63
CA THR A 70 -4.09 -5.33 -11.98
C THR A 70 -4.79 -4.20 -12.73
N GLN A 71 -4.69 -2.96 -12.24
CA GLN A 71 -5.30 -1.80 -12.88
C GLN A 71 -4.69 -1.52 -14.26
N ALA A 72 -3.37 -1.61 -14.40
CA ALA A 72 -2.68 -1.44 -15.68
C ALA A 72 -3.12 -2.49 -16.72
N LYS A 73 -3.28 -3.75 -16.30
CA LYS A 73 -3.76 -4.84 -17.17
C LYS A 73 -5.19 -4.59 -17.64
N GLN A 74 -6.07 -4.13 -16.75
CA GLN A 74 -7.46 -3.79 -17.08
C GLN A 74 -7.54 -2.61 -18.07
N GLN A 75 -6.76 -1.55 -17.85
CA GLN A 75 -6.72 -0.40 -18.77
C GLN A 75 -6.21 -0.78 -20.16
N ARG A 76 -5.16 -1.62 -20.25
CA ARG A 76 -4.65 -2.14 -21.53
C ARG A 76 -5.69 -2.98 -22.25
N ALA A 77 -6.42 -3.82 -21.53
CA ALA A 77 -7.49 -4.63 -22.11
C ALA A 77 -8.66 -3.77 -22.62
N ALA A 78 -9.06 -2.73 -21.88
CA ALA A 78 -10.11 -1.81 -22.29
C ALA A 78 -9.72 -1.02 -23.56
N ARG A 79 -8.49 -0.49 -23.62
CA ARG A 79 -7.96 0.21 -24.80
C ARG A 79 -7.92 -0.65 -26.06
N ARG A 80 -7.66 -1.96 -25.93
CA ARG A 80 -7.70 -2.89 -27.08
C ARG A 80 -9.14 -3.18 -27.58
N LYS A 81 -10.15 -3.05 -26.71
CA LYS A 81 -11.56 -3.31 -27.04
C LYS A 81 -12.26 -2.10 -27.65
N THR A 82 -11.76 -0.88 -27.44
CA THR A 82 -12.32 0.35 -28.03
C THR A 82 -11.46 0.76 -29.24
N PRO A 83 -11.88 0.50 -30.49
CA PRO A 83 -11.14 0.98 -31.64
C PRO A 83 -11.21 2.51 -31.68
N PRO A 84 -10.17 3.22 -32.15
CA PRO A 84 -10.30 4.64 -32.43
C PRO A 84 -11.43 4.83 -33.44
N ARG A 85 -12.43 5.65 -33.10
CA ARG A 85 -13.37 6.18 -34.09
C ARG A 85 -12.57 7.07 -35.03
N ASN A 86 -12.02 6.48 -36.08
CA ASN A 86 -11.59 7.23 -37.26
C ASN A 86 -12.87 7.81 -37.87
N GLY A 87 -13.21 9.04 -37.45
CA GLY A 87 -14.21 9.86 -38.12
C GLY A 87 -13.78 10.05 -39.56
N ARG A 88 -14.42 9.32 -40.47
CA ARG A 88 -14.38 9.58 -41.90
C ARG A 88 -15.27 10.78 -42.20
N GLY A 89 -14.75 11.66 -43.06
CA GLY A 89 -15.50 12.38 -44.09
C GLY A 89 -16.26 13.60 -43.61
#